data_AF-A0A7S0EF18-F1
#
_entry.id   AF-A0A7S0EF18-F1
#
_cell.length_a   1.000
_cell.length_b   1.000
_cell.length_c   1.000
_cell.angle_alpha   90.00
_cell.angle_beta   90.00
_cell.angle_gamma   90.00
#
_symmetry.space_group_name_H-M   'P 1'
#
loop_
_entity.id
_entity.type
_entity.pdbx_description
1 polymer ?
#
loop_
_entity_poly.entity_id
_entity_poly.type
_entity_poly.pdbx_seq_one_letter_code
_entity_poly.pdbx_strand_id
1 'polypeptide(L)'
;EALTQRRVAQRYGAGAASQADYLFELRPPSAEAEGLYVDAAESQHPSRFINHAEDGNLLPSPVGRPHERIDFYAARPIQPGEELCFDYGVRYWAARSAGPVPESDSRWVEIRLRSLLGQLGPLLVGVVRSAPL
;
A
#
# COMPACT_ATOMS: atom_id res chain seq x y z
N GLU A 1 3.36 -13.82 -2.53
CA GLU A 1 2.48 -14.71 -1.73
C GLU A 1 1.32 -13.90 -1.20
N ALA A 2 0.13 -14.50 -1.01
CA ALA A 2 -0.97 -13.85 -0.32
C ALA A 2 -0.82 -13.99 1.21
N LEU A 3 -0.88 -12.88 1.94
CA LEU A 3 -0.64 -12.79 3.37
C LEU A 3 -1.84 -12.17 4.09
N THR A 4 -2.14 -12.68 5.30
CA THR A 4 -3.08 -12.01 6.20
C THR A 4 -2.41 -10.84 6.92
N GLN A 5 -3.21 -9.91 7.45
CA GLN A 5 -2.72 -8.75 8.22
C GLN A 5 -1.76 -9.14 9.36
N ARG A 6 -2.06 -10.21 10.10
CA ARG A 6 -1.21 -10.75 11.17
C ARG A 6 0.13 -11.24 10.64
N ARG A 7 0.16 -11.86 9.47
CA ARG A 7 1.41 -12.31 8.84
C ARG A 7 2.26 -11.15 8.34
N VAL A 8 1.63 -10.12 7.78
CA VAL A 8 2.30 -8.86 7.46
C VAL A 8 2.93 -8.23 8.71
N ALA A 9 2.18 -8.15 9.82
CA ALA A 9 2.69 -7.60 11.08
C ALA A 9 3.85 -8.43 11.68
N GLN A 10 3.83 -9.76 11.50
CA GLN A 10 4.96 -10.62 11.90
C GLN A 10 6.20 -10.39 11.05
N ARG A 11 6.03 -10.16 9.75
CA ARG A 11 7.14 -9.99 8.80
C ARG A 11 7.83 -8.63 8.96
N TYR A 12 7.06 -7.57 9.15
CA TYR A 12 7.59 -6.20 9.12
C TYR A 12 7.44 -5.44 10.46
N GLY A 13 6.90 -6.08 11.50
CA GLY A 13 6.73 -5.49 12.83
C GLY A 13 5.65 -4.41 12.91
N ALA A 14 5.64 -3.65 14.02
CA ALA A 14 4.66 -2.59 14.27
C ALA A 14 4.78 -1.38 13.29
N GLY A 15 5.85 -1.31 12.50
CA GLY A 15 6.08 -0.31 11.44
C GLY A 15 5.83 -0.84 10.02
N ALA A 16 5.07 -1.94 9.89
CA ALA A 16 5.03 -2.77 8.69
C ALA A 16 4.87 -2.01 7.36
N ALA A 17 4.04 -0.98 7.34
CA ALA A 17 3.69 -0.28 6.12
C ALA A 17 4.81 0.62 5.58
N SER A 18 5.76 1.09 6.42
CA SER A 18 6.87 1.94 5.96
C SER A 18 8.00 1.14 5.30
N GLN A 19 8.13 -0.14 5.65
CA GLN A 19 9.20 -1.04 5.19
C GLN A 19 8.74 -2.01 4.09
N ALA A 20 7.44 -2.11 3.86
CA ALA A 20 6.89 -3.05 2.90
C ALA A 20 6.77 -2.41 1.49
N ASP A 21 7.89 -2.30 0.78
CA ASP A 21 7.95 -1.72 -0.59
C ASP A 21 7.06 -2.44 -1.61
N TYR A 22 6.92 -3.76 -1.46
CA TYR A 22 6.27 -4.65 -2.44
C TYR A 22 4.95 -5.26 -1.94
N LEU A 23 4.33 -4.63 -0.94
CA LEU A 23 3.08 -5.09 -0.34
C LEU A 23 1.88 -4.36 -0.94
N PHE A 24 0.93 -5.12 -1.46
CA PHE A 24 -0.29 -4.62 -2.06
C PHE A 24 -1.51 -5.12 -1.28
N GLU A 25 -2.48 -4.25 -0.99
CA GLU A 25 -3.72 -4.64 -0.31
C GLU A 25 -4.73 -5.20 -1.32
N LEU A 26 -5.03 -6.50 -1.24
CA LEU A 26 -6.10 -7.10 -2.04
C LEU A 26 -7.47 -6.78 -1.49
N ARG A 27 -7.58 -6.78 -0.15
CA ARG A 27 -8.83 -6.51 0.56
C ARG A 27 -8.54 -5.83 1.89
N PRO A 28 -9.13 -4.67 2.16
CA PRO A 28 -8.98 -4.02 3.46
C PRO A 28 -9.55 -4.89 4.59
N PRO A 29 -9.04 -4.75 5.81
CA PRO A 29 -9.66 -5.35 6.99
C PRO A 29 -11.07 -4.77 7.19
N SER A 30 -12.00 -5.61 7.64
CA SER A 30 -13.35 -5.23 8.05
C SER A 30 -13.69 -5.82 9.43
N ALA A 31 -14.86 -5.50 9.97
CA ALA A 31 -15.34 -6.12 11.21
C ALA A 31 -15.54 -7.65 11.07
N GLU A 32 -15.72 -8.13 9.85
CA GLU A 32 -16.08 -9.52 9.53
C GLU A 32 -14.88 -10.34 9.06
N ALA A 33 -13.82 -9.69 8.56
CA ALA A 33 -12.68 -10.38 7.98
C ALA A 33 -11.36 -9.62 8.14
N GLU A 34 -10.31 -10.35 8.50
CA GLU A 34 -8.92 -9.85 8.52
C GLU A 34 -8.49 -9.36 7.13
N GLY A 35 -7.68 -8.30 7.06
CA GLY A 35 -7.16 -7.79 5.77
C GLY A 35 -6.31 -8.83 5.03
N LEU A 36 -6.34 -8.77 3.70
CA LEU A 36 -5.58 -9.66 2.82
C LEU A 36 -4.69 -8.84 1.88
N TYR A 37 -3.46 -9.32 1.72
CA TYR A 37 -2.40 -8.61 1.01
C TYR A 37 -1.65 -9.57 0.09
N VAL A 38 -0.99 -9.05 -0.95
CA VAL A 38 0.02 -9.76 -1.72
C VAL A 38 1.36 -9.12 -1.45
N ASP A 39 2.34 -9.94 -1.09
CA ASP A 39 3.72 -9.52 -0.88
C ASP A 39 4.60 -10.10 -1.99
N ALA A 40 5.20 -9.20 -2.77
CA ALA A 40 6.07 -9.52 -3.89
C ALA A 40 7.57 -9.26 -3.59
N ALA A 41 7.95 -9.07 -2.32
CA ALA A 41 9.35 -8.78 -1.95
C ALA A 41 10.33 -9.83 -2.47
N GLU A 42 9.98 -11.12 -2.33
CA GLU A 42 10.76 -12.28 -2.80
C GLU A 42 10.22 -12.88 -4.11
N SER A 43 9.31 -12.17 -4.80
CA SER A 43 8.74 -12.68 -6.05
C SER A 43 9.77 -12.62 -7.17
N GLN A 44 9.77 -13.63 -8.04
CA GLN A 44 10.52 -13.62 -9.30
C GLN A 44 9.69 -13.07 -10.48
N HIS A 45 8.41 -12.77 -10.26
CA HIS A 45 7.55 -12.25 -11.32
C HIS A 45 7.91 -10.79 -11.65
N PRO A 46 8.02 -10.42 -12.94
CA PRO A 46 8.49 -9.09 -13.34
C PRO A 46 7.56 -7.95 -12.90
N SER A 47 6.28 -8.24 -12.61
CA SER A 47 5.33 -7.22 -12.15
C SER A 47 5.74 -6.51 -10.86
N ARG A 48 6.66 -7.07 -10.07
CA ARG A 48 7.20 -6.39 -8.87
C ARG A 48 7.96 -5.11 -9.20
N PHE A 49 8.42 -4.93 -10.45
CA PHE A 49 9.17 -3.77 -10.88
C PHE A 49 8.31 -2.65 -11.48
N ILE A 50 6.98 -2.82 -11.54
CA ILE A 50 6.07 -1.80 -12.06
C ILE A 50 6.02 -0.63 -11.07
N ASN A 51 6.38 0.56 -11.54
CA ASN A 51 6.55 1.75 -10.71
C ASN A 51 5.23 2.48 -10.42
N HIS A 52 5.29 3.42 -9.47
CA HIS A 52 4.19 4.33 -9.18
C HIS A 52 4.07 5.42 -10.25
N ALA A 53 2.85 5.69 -10.67
CA ALA A 53 2.44 6.97 -11.24
C ALA A 53 0.96 7.19 -10.90
N GLU A 54 0.58 8.38 -10.42
CA GLU A 54 -0.83 8.73 -10.15
C GLU A 54 -1.69 8.51 -11.40
N ASP A 55 -1.22 9.00 -12.55
CA ASP A 55 -1.83 8.80 -13.87
C ASP A 55 -1.18 7.64 -14.65
N GLY A 56 -0.94 6.52 -13.96
CA GLY A 56 -0.34 5.31 -14.55
C GLY A 56 -1.18 4.70 -15.70
N ASN A 57 -0.51 3.93 -16.57
CA ASN A 57 -1.15 3.28 -17.72
C ASN A 57 -1.71 1.88 -17.41
N LEU A 58 -1.58 1.41 -16.17
CA LEU A 58 -2.14 0.15 -15.68
C LEU A 58 -3.18 0.37 -14.58
N LEU A 59 -4.28 -0.39 -14.66
CA LEU A 59 -5.29 -0.53 -13.62
C LEU A 59 -5.06 -1.85 -12.87
N PRO A 60 -4.66 -1.82 -11.58
CA PRO A 60 -4.57 -3.01 -10.76
C PRO A 60 -5.98 -3.48 -10.36
N SER A 61 -6.24 -4.76 -10.54
CA SER A 61 -7.51 -5.41 -10.21
C SER A 61 -7.25 -6.59 -9.27
N PRO A 62 -7.53 -6.44 -7.96
CA PRO A 62 -7.46 -7.54 -7.02
C PRO A 62 -8.41 -8.66 -7.44
N VAL A 63 -7.87 -9.86 -7.62
CA VAL A 63 -8.66 -11.06 -7.85
C VAL A 63 -8.78 -11.80 -6.53
N GLY A 64 -10.03 -12.02 -6.12
CA GLY A 64 -10.36 -12.75 -4.91
C GLY A 64 -10.21 -14.26 -5.09
N ARG A 65 -10.83 -15.01 -4.17
CA ARG A 65 -10.77 -16.47 -4.19
C ARG A 65 -11.27 -17.06 -5.52
N PRO A 66 -10.67 -18.18 -5.98
CA PRO A 66 -9.62 -18.95 -5.32
C PRO A 66 -8.19 -18.46 -5.57
N HIS A 67 -8.01 -17.40 -6.36
CA HIS A 67 -6.69 -16.94 -6.78
C HIS A 67 -6.44 -15.53 -6.24
N GLU A 68 -5.91 -15.47 -5.03
CA GLU A 68 -5.53 -14.22 -4.34
C GLU A 68 -4.32 -13.60 -5.07
N ARG A 69 -4.59 -12.83 -6.12
CA ARG A 69 -3.60 -12.22 -7.02
C ARG A 69 -4.04 -10.83 -7.47
N ILE A 70 -3.19 -10.17 -8.23
CA ILE A 70 -3.48 -8.88 -8.85
C ILE A 70 -3.36 -9.07 -10.36
N ASP A 71 -4.43 -8.76 -11.08
CA ASP A 71 -4.39 -8.66 -12.54
C ASP A 71 -4.19 -7.19 -12.91
N PHE A 72 -3.28 -6.90 -13.83
CA PHE A 72 -3.05 -5.54 -14.33
C PHE A 72 -3.66 -5.41 -15.73
N TYR A 73 -4.55 -4.45 -15.89
CA TYR A 73 -5.19 -4.14 -17.18
C TYR A 73 -4.66 -2.83 -17.73
N ALA A 74 -4.51 -2.74 -19.06
CA ALA A 74 -4.17 -1.47 -19.68
C ALA A 74 -5.33 -0.47 -19.50
N ALA A 75 -5.05 0.70 -18.93
CA ALA A 75 -6.02 1.79 -18.76
C ALA A 75 -6.35 2.49 -20.10
N ARG A 76 -5.42 2.40 -21.05
CA ARG A 76 -5.44 2.99 -22.39
C ARG A 76 -4.50 2.19 -23.29
N PRO A 77 -4.47 2.44 -24.62
CA PRO A 77 -3.42 1.90 -25.47
C PRO A 77 -2.01 2.28 -24.95
N ILE A 78 -1.09 1.31 -24.97
CA ILE A 78 0.29 1.44 -24.49
C ILE A 78 1.22 1.28 -25.70
N GLN A 79 2.12 2.22 -25.91
CA GLN A 79 3.07 2.16 -27.02
C GLN A 79 4.24 1.22 -26.70
N PRO A 80 4.89 0.60 -27.72
CA PRO A 80 6.10 -0.17 -27.50
C PRO A 80 7.19 0.67 -26.82
N GLY A 81 7.76 0.15 -25.72
CA GLY A 81 8.80 0.82 -24.95
C GLY A 81 8.29 1.84 -23.93
N GLU A 82 6.98 2.09 -23.86
CA GLU A 82 6.39 2.91 -22.80
C GLU A 82 6.52 2.19 -21.45
N GLU A 83 6.96 2.91 -20.41
CA GLU A 83 7.08 2.36 -19.06
C GLU A 83 5.69 2.00 -18.50
N LEU A 84 5.59 0.84 -17.87
CA LEU A 84 4.38 0.41 -17.18
C LEU A 84 4.36 0.96 -15.75
N CYS A 85 3.30 1.69 -15.42
CA CYS A 85 3.12 2.29 -14.10
C CYS A 85 1.66 2.16 -13.62
N PHE A 86 1.44 2.13 -12.31
CA PHE A 86 0.11 2.24 -11.71
C PHE A 86 0.12 3.10 -10.45
N ASP A 87 -1.06 3.48 -9.98
CA ASP A 87 -1.19 4.23 -8.75
C ASP A 87 -1.07 3.32 -7.51
N TYR A 88 0.05 3.38 -6.80
CA TYR A 88 0.26 2.76 -5.49
C TYR A 88 -0.72 3.25 -4.41
N GLY A 89 -1.30 4.44 -4.59
CA GLY A 89 -2.34 4.99 -3.75
C GLY A 89 -1.81 5.75 -2.52
N VAL A 90 -2.67 6.63 -2.01
CA VAL A 90 -2.38 7.53 -0.88
C VAL A 90 -1.92 6.78 0.39
N ARG A 91 -2.50 5.61 0.68
CA ARG A 91 -2.16 4.82 1.87
C ARG A 91 -0.72 4.31 1.84
N TYR A 92 -0.22 3.93 0.67
CA TYR A 92 1.17 3.51 0.50
C TYR A 92 2.12 4.66 0.87
N TRP A 93 1.88 5.85 0.31
CA TRP A 93 2.72 7.02 0.54
C TRP A 93 2.62 7.57 1.96
N ALA A 94 1.41 7.61 2.53
CA ALA A 94 1.20 8.13 3.89
C ALA A 94 1.91 7.31 4.98
N ALA A 95 2.19 6.03 4.71
CA ALA A 95 2.89 5.16 5.63
C ALA A 95 4.42 5.32 5.61
N ARG A 96 4.97 6.11 4.68
CA ARG A 96 6.42 6.25 4.45
C ARG A 96 6.93 7.61 4.92
N SER A 97 8.22 7.67 5.26
CA SER A 97 8.89 8.93 5.61
C SER A 97 9.17 9.80 4.38
N ALA A 98 9.45 9.17 3.24
CA ALA A 98 9.52 9.81 1.94
C ALA A 98 8.15 9.67 1.24
N GLY A 99 7.60 10.80 0.81
CA GLY A 99 6.42 10.83 -0.05
C GLY A 99 6.79 10.55 -1.52
N PRO A 100 5.80 10.65 -2.44
CA PRO A 100 6.09 10.65 -3.87
C PRO A 100 7.02 11.83 -4.22
N VAL A 101 7.61 11.78 -5.41
CA VAL A 101 8.42 12.89 -5.92
C VAL A 101 7.57 14.17 -5.87
N PRO A 102 8.11 15.31 -5.41
CA PRO A 102 7.36 16.56 -5.37
C PRO A 102 6.72 16.85 -6.74
N GLU A 103 5.46 17.29 -6.72
CA GLU A 103 4.66 17.62 -7.91
C GLU A 103 4.31 16.41 -8.82
N SER A 104 4.74 15.19 -8.49
CA SER A 104 4.37 13.98 -9.24
C SER A 104 3.06 13.33 -8.78
N ASP A 105 2.48 13.80 -7.67
CA ASP A 105 1.20 13.34 -7.14
C ASP A 105 0.40 14.54 -6.62
N SER A 106 -0.77 14.75 -7.22
CA SER A 106 -1.69 15.85 -6.91
C SER A 106 -2.25 15.76 -5.48
N ARG A 107 -2.21 14.57 -4.87
CA ARG A 107 -2.76 14.28 -3.54
C ARG A 107 -1.75 14.49 -2.41
N TRP A 108 -0.67 15.22 -2.66
CA TRP A 108 0.40 15.46 -1.68
C TRP A 108 -0.11 16.01 -0.34
N VAL A 109 -1.11 16.90 -0.34
CA VAL A 109 -1.71 17.46 0.90
C VAL A 109 -2.34 16.34 1.71
N GLU A 110 -3.12 15.49 1.06
CA GLU A 110 -3.79 14.35 1.70
C GLU A 110 -2.77 13.36 2.25
N ILE A 111 -1.74 13.02 1.46
CA ILE A 111 -0.65 12.14 1.87
C ILE A 111 0.02 12.69 3.15
N ARG A 112 0.35 13.99 3.19
CA ARG A 112 0.99 14.63 4.34
C ARG A 112 0.09 14.67 5.57
N LEU A 113 -1.19 15.00 5.42
CA LEU A 113 -2.15 14.99 6.52
C LEU A 113 -2.32 13.60 7.12
N ARG A 114 -2.47 12.57 6.27
CA ARG A 114 -2.58 11.17 6.72
C ARG A 114 -1.31 10.67 7.38
N SER A 115 -0.14 11.03 6.88
CA SER A 115 1.14 10.69 7.51
C SER A 115 1.24 11.27 8.92
N LEU A 116 0.90 12.56 9.09
CA LEU A 116 0.88 13.22 10.40
C LEU A 116 -0.13 12.57 11.36
N LEU A 117 -1.36 12.32 10.91
CA LEU A 117 -2.39 11.67 11.73
C LEU A 117 -1.98 10.25 12.15
N GLY A 118 -1.35 9.49 11.25
CA GLY A 118 -0.81 8.16 11.54
C GLY A 118 0.28 8.16 12.62
N GLN A 119 1.14 9.18 12.64
CA GLN A 119 2.17 9.36 13.66
C GLN A 119 1.60 9.77 15.04
N LEU A 120 0.45 10.44 15.08
CA LEU A 120 -0.20 10.90 16.31
C LEU A 120 -1.08 9.82 16.98
N GLY A 121 -1.56 8.83 16.23
CA GLY A 121 -2.39 7.73 16.75
C GLY A 121 -1.81 6.99 17.97
N PRO A 122 -0.52 6.61 17.98
CA PRO A 122 0.14 5.98 19.13
C PRO A 122 0.22 6.88 20.38
N LEU A 123 0.35 8.20 20.20
CA LEU A 123 0.48 9.17 21.30
C LEU A 123 -0.85 9.36 22.05
N LEU A 124 -1.97 9.35 21.34
CA LEU A 124 -3.31 9.43 21.94
C LEU A 124 -3.69 8.17 22.74
N VAL A 125 -3.32 6.97 22.25
CA VAL A 125 -3.54 5.71 22.97
C VAL A 125 -2.69 5.63 24.25
N GLY A 126 -1.49 6.21 24.24
CA GLY A 126 -0.61 6.28 25.41
C GLY A 126 -1.19 7.13 26.55
N VAL A 127 -1.81 8.26 26.22
CA VAL A 127 -2.45 9.16 27.21
C VAL A 127 -3.66 8.52 27.88
N VAL A 128 -4.50 7.80 27.13
CA VAL A 128 -5.69 7.13 27.69
C VAL A 128 -5.31 5.98 28.64
N ARG A 129 -4.17 5.32 28.42
CA ARG A 129 -3.68 4.23 29.30
C ARG A 129 -2.94 4.69 30.55
N SER A 130 -2.58 5.97 30.65
CA SER A 130 -1.80 6.53 31.77
C SER A 130 -2.58 7.51 32.64
N ALA A 131 -3.86 7.74 32.36
CA ALA A 131 -4.76 8.44 33.27
C ALA A 131 -5.07 7.55 34.49
N PRO A 132 -4.74 7.96 35.72
CA PRO A 132 -5.22 7.27 36.91
C PRO A 132 -6.73 7.50 37.05
N LEU A 133 -7.46 6.45 37.46
CA LEU A 133 -8.83 6.54 37.94
C LEU A 133 -8.91 7.37 39.23
#